data_AF-A0A0B2RQ98-F1
#
_entry.id   AF-A0A0B2RQ98-F1
#
_cell.length_a   1.000
_cell.length_b   1.000
_cell.length_c   1.000
_cell.angle_alpha   90.00
_cell.angle_beta   90.00
_cell.angle_gamma   90.00
#
_symmetry.space_group_name_H-M   'P 1'
#
loop_
_entity.id
_entity.type
_entity.pdbx_description
1 polymer ?
#
loop_
_entity_poly.entity_id
_entity_poly.type
_entity_poly.pdbx_seq_one_letter_code
_entity_poly.pdbx_strand_id
1 'polypeptide(L)'
;DEYFRVSNCKSAKDMWDTLQVTHEGTTNFKRSRINTLTHEYELFRMKTNESIQDMQKRFTHIVNNLVALGRIFPNEDLINKVLRCLSRE
;
A
#
# COMPACT_ATOMS: atom_id res chain seq x y z
N ASP A 1 -19.70 16.43 -4.55
CA ASP A 1 -18.31 16.77 -4.88
C ASP A 1 -18.03 16.62 -6.37
N GLU A 2 -18.30 15.47 -6.99
CA GLU A 2 -18.06 15.24 -8.42
C GLU A 2 -18.77 16.22 -9.36
N TYR A 3 -20.03 16.59 -9.08
CA TYR A 3 -20.77 17.57 -9.89
C TYR A 3 -20.03 18.91 -10.04
N PHE A 4 -19.45 19.45 -8.95
CA PHE A 4 -18.68 20.71 -9.00
C PHE A 4 -17.35 20.58 -9.75
N ARG A 5 -16.79 19.36 -9.85
CA ARG A 5 -15.54 19.10 -10.59
C ARG A 5 -15.78 19.06 -12.10
N VAL A 6 -16.97 18.61 -12.52
CA VAL A 6 -17.34 18.49 -13.93
C VAL A 6 -18.27 19.59 -14.43
N SER A 7 -18.82 20.44 -13.55
CA SER A 7 -19.78 21.50 -13.90
C SER A 7 -19.20 22.57 -14.83
N ASN A 8 -17.88 22.73 -14.84
CA ASN A 8 -17.18 23.70 -15.70
C ASN A 8 -16.67 23.08 -17.02
N CYS A 9 -16.84 21.76 -17.21
CA CYS A 9 -16.44 21.08 -18.44
C CYS A 9 -17.40 21.45 -19.57
N LYS A 10 -16.86 21.73 -20.77
CA LYS A 10 -17.64 22.22 -21.92
C LYS A 10 -18.11 21.10 -22.85
N SER A 11 -17.59 19.89 -22.68
CA SER A 11 -17.94 18.72 -23.47
C SER A 11 -18.01 17.46 -22.62
N ALA A 12 -18.77 16.47 -23.10
CA ALA A 12 -18.82 15.14 -22.47
C ALA A 12 -17.44 14.49 -22.39
N LYS A 13 -16.55 14.78 -23.34
CA LYS A 13 -15.16 14.30 -23.32
C LYS A 13 -14.36 14.92 -22.18
N ASP A 14 -14.45 16.24 -21.98
CA ASP A 14 -13.73 16.91 -20.88
C ASP A 14 -14.23 16.44 -19.51
N MET A 15 -15.53 16.17 -19.39
CA MET A 15 -16.11 15.58 -18.18
C MET A 15 -15.56 14.18 -17.92
N TRP A 16 -15.52 13.33 -18.95
CA TRP A 16 -14.96 11.98 -18.87
C TRP A 16 -13.49 12.01 -18.49
N ASP A 17 -12.66 12.82 -19.16
CA ASP A 17 -11.23 12.93 -18.89
C ASP A 17 -10.97 13.42 -17.45
N THR A 18 -11.78 14.38 -16.95
CA THR A 18 -11.66 14.90 -15.57
C THR A 18 -12.00 13.82 -14.53
N LEU A 19 -13.06 13.04 -14.75
CA LEU A 19 -13.42 11.93 -13.88
C LEU A 19 -12.37 10.83 -13.96
N GLN A 20 -11.91 10.50 -15.16
CA GLN A 20 -10.89 9.50 -15.40
C GLN A 20 -9.60 9.86 -14.65
N VAL A 21 -9.07 11.07 -14.80
CA VAL A 21 -7.86 11.51 -14.09
C VAL A 21 -8.05 11.50 -12.57
N THR A 22 -9.20 11.97 -12.08
CA THR A 22 -9.48 12.00 -10.64
C THR A 22 -9.53 10.61 -10.02
N HIS A 23 -10.27 9.69 -10.65
CA HIS A 23 -10.54 8.36 -10.11
C HIS A 23 -9.45 7.36 -10.48
N GLU A 24 -9.00 7.32 -11.74
CA GLU A 24 -7.88 6.49 -12.15
C GLU A 24 -6.57 6.98 -11.54
N GLY A 25 -6.34 8.28 -11.42
CA GLY A 25 -5.16 8.80 -10.70
C GLY A 25 -5.13 8.33 -9.25
N THR A 26 -6.27 8.39 -8.56
CA THR A 26 -6.41 7.84 -7.20
C THR A 26 -6.26 6.32 -7.16
N THR A 27 -6.79 5.60 -8.15
CA THR A 27 -6.76 4.14 -8.22
C THR A 27 -5.37 3.60 -8.58
N ASN A 28 -4.72 4.20 -9.57
CA ASN A 28 -3.36 3.89 -10.01
C ASN A 28 -2.35 4.25 -8.93
N PHE A 29 -2.54 5.38 -8.23
CA PHE A 29 -1.71 5.73 -7.07
C PHE A 29 -1.87 4.69 -5.95
N LYS A 30 -3.11 4.32 -5.58
CA LYS A 30 -3.37 3.26 -4.60
C LYS A 30 -2.75 1.94 -5.02
N ARG A 31 -2.91 1.53 -6.28
CA ARG A 31 -2.34 0.29 -6.83
C ARG A 31 -0.81 0.32 -6.80
N SER A 32 -0.20 1.41 -7.24
CA SER A 32 1.26 1.60 -7.19
C SER A 32 1.79 1.49 -5.76
N ARG A 33 1.13 2.18 -4.81
CA ARG A 33 1.49 2.12 -3.39
C ARG A 33 1.34 0.72 -2.80
N ILE A 34 0.26 0.00 -3.14
CA ILE A 34 0.09 -1.41 -2.76
C ILE A 34 1.23 -2.25 -3.30
N ASN A 35 1.60 -2.09 -4.57
CA ASN A 35 2.67 -2.86 -5.20
C ASN A 35 4.02 -2.60 -4.52
N THR A 36 4.38 -1.35 -4.29
CA THR A 36 5.63 -0.99 -3.58
C THR A 36 5.68 -1.59 -2.18
N LEU A 37 4.62 -1.43 -1.39
CA LEU A 37 4.58 -1.96 -0.03
C LEU A 37 4.54 -3.50 -0.01
N THR A 38 3.90 -4.13 -1.00
CA THR A 38 3.88 -5.59 -1.14
C THR A 38 5.29 -6.09 -1.42
N HIS A 39 6.04 -5.42 -2.31
CA HIS A 39 7.41 -5.75 -2.59
C HIS A 39 8.33 -5.57 -1.36
N GLU A 40 8.18 -4.46 -0.63
CA GLU A 40 8.90 -4.23 0.63
C GLU A 40 8.58 -5.32 1.67
N TYR A 41 7.32 -5.73 1.78
CA TYR A 41 6.89 -6.83 2.65
C TYR A 41 7.53 -8.15 2.23
N GLU A 42 7.50 -8.50 0.95
CA GLU A 42 8.06 -9.74 0.41
C GLU A 42 9.57 -9.84 0.69
N LEU A 43 10.32 -8.77 0.40
CA LEU A 43 11.75 -8.68 0.62
C LEU A 43 12.15 -8.37 2.08
N PHE A 44 11.18 -8.18 2.97
CA PHE A 44 11.46 -7.80 4.34
C PHE A 44 12.35 -8.84 5.03
N ARG A 45 13.46 -8.37 5.61
CA ARG A 45 14.39 -9.14 6.43
C ARG A 45 14.90 -8.28 7.58
N MET A 46 15.25 -8.92 8.68
CA MET A 46 15.97 -8.27 9.77
C MET A 46 17.37 -7.86 9.29
N LYS A 47 17.80 -6.64 9.60
CA LYS A 47 19.14 -6.17 9.24
C LYS A 47 20.19 -6.62 10.26
N THR A 48 21.45 -6.71 9.85
CA THR A 48 22.58 -7.25 10.65
C THR A 48 22.81 -6.55 12.00
N ASN A 49 22.42 -5.27 12.12
CA ASN A 49 22.59 -4.47 13.34
C ASN A 49 21.27 -3.86 13.84
N GLU A 50 20.14 -4.45 13.46
CA GLU A 50 18.82 -4.00 13.88
C GLU A 50 18.38 -4.76 15.14
N SER A 51 17.77 -4.07 16.11
CA SER A 51 17.18 -4.75 17.27
C SER A 51 15.87 -5.43 16.87
N ILE A 52 15.45 -6.48 17.60
CA ILE A 52 14.16 -7.14 17.33
C ILE A 52 13.00 -6.14 17.43
N GLN A 53 13.06 -5.21 18.38
CA GLN A 53 12.06 -4.15 18.57
C GLN A 53 11.99 -3.23 17.36
N ASP A 54 13.13 -2.81 16.81
CA ASP A 54 13.17 -1.94 15.63
C ASP A 54 12.68 -2.66 14.37
N MET A 55 13.06 -3.92 14.21
CA MET A 55 12.55 -4.78 13.14
C MET A 55 11.03 -4.91 13.24
N GLN A 56 10.49 -5.21 14.42
CA GLN A 56 9.04 -5.32 14.64
C GLN A 56 8.30 -4.01 14.31
N LYS A 57 8.86 -2.85 14.69
CA LYS A 57 8.30 -1.55 14.33
C LYS A 57 8.23 -1.35 12.81
N ARG A 58 9.31 -1.66 12.08
CA ARG A 58 9.34 -1.57 10.61
C ARG A 58 8.34 -2.53 9.95
N PHE A 59 8.28 -3.77 10.43
CA PHE A 59 7.34 -4.77 9.94
C PHE A 59 5.89 -4.31 10.14
N THR A 60 5.57 -3.85 11.35
CA THR A 60 4.23 -3.36 11.71
C THR A 60 3.85 -2.15 10.87
N HIS A 61 4.80 -1.25 10.60
CA HIS A 61 4.56 -0.09 9.73
C HIS A 61 4.12 -0.51 8.33
N ILE A 62 4.80 -1.48 7.71
CA ILE A 62 4.45 -1.98 6.37
C ILE A 62 3.07 -2.65 6.38
N VAL A 63 2.82 -3.53 7.35
CA VAL A 63 1.54 -4.25 7.48
C VAL A 63 0.38 -3.29 7.68
N ASN A 64 0.51 -2.31 8.58
CA ASN A 64 -0.54 -1.32 8.84
C ASN A 64 -0.86 -0.49 7.60
N ASN A 65 0.14 -0.10 6.81
CA ASN A 65 -0.09 0.62 5.56
C ASN A 65 -0.82 -0.25 4.52
N LEU A 66 -0.47 -1.53 4.41
CA LEU A 66 -1.15 -2.46 3.51
C LEU A 66 -2.61 -2.71 3.95
N VAL A 67 -2.85 -2.86 5.25
CA VAL A 67 -4.21 -3.00 5.83
C VAL A 67 -5.04 -1.75 5.57
N ALA A 68 -4.47 -0.55 5.77
CA ALA A 68 -5.15 0.71 5.46
C ALA A 68 -5.52 0.85 3.96
N LEU A 69 -4.84 0.11 3.08
CA LEU A 69 -5.13 0.03 1.65
C LEU A 69 -6.04 -1.15 1.27
N GLY A 70 -6.58 -1.87 2.26
CA GLY A 70 -7.56 -2.94 2.06
C GLY A 70 -6.97 -4.36 1.93
N ARG A 71 -5.68 -4.56 2.19
CA ARG A 71 -5.12 -5.92 2.32
C ARG A 71 -5.55 -6.56 3.65
N ILE A 72 -5.77 -7.85 3.62
CA ILE A 72 -6.11 -8.64 4.81
C ILE A 72 -4.97 -9.63 5.04
N PHE A 73 -4.51 -9.70 6.29
CA PHE A 73 -3.48 -10.64 6.71
C PHE A 73 -4.02 -11.50 7.86
N PRO A 74 -4.14 -12.82 7.68
CA PRO A 74 -4.33 -13.73 8.80
C PRO A 74 -3.18 -13.60 9.81
N ASN A 75 -3.49 -13.72 11.10
CA ASN A 75 -2.47 -13.65 12.15
C ASN A 75 -1.38 -14.72 11.97
N GLU A 76 -1.75 -15.91 11.52
CA GLU A 76 -0.81 -17.00 11.25
C GLU A 76 0.21 -16.62 10.17
N ASP A 77 -0.22 -15.96 9.08
CA ASP A 77 0.66 -15.51 8.00
C ASP A 77 1.66 -14.46 8.49
N LEU A 78 1.22 -13.53 9.35
CA LEU A 78 2.08 -12.52 9.94
C LEU A 78 3.13 -13.16 10.86
N ILE A 79 2.73 -14.11 11.70
CA ILE A 79 3.64 -14.85 12.58
C ILE A 79 4.68 -15.61 11.76
N ASN A 80 4.23 -16.40 10.78
CA ASN A 80 5.11 -17.15 9.88
C ASN A 80 6.07 -16.23 9.13
N LYS A 81 5.59 -15.07 8.68
CA LYS A 81 6.45 -14.08 8.02
C LYS A 81 7.53 -13.56 8.96
N VAL A 82 7.17 -13.13 10.17
CA VAL A 82 8.14 -12.63 11.17
C VAL A 82 9.20 -13.68 11.49
N LEU A 83 8.79 -14.94 11.70
CA LEU A 83 9.72 -16.04 11.96
C LEU A 83 10.72 -16.24 10.82
N ARG A 84 10.26 -16.20 9.56
CA ARG A 84 11.15 -16.27 8.38
C ARG A 84 12.07 -15.04 8.25
N CYS A 85 11.64 -13.88 8.71
CA CYS A 85 12.45 -12.66 8.65
C CYS A 85 13.52 -12.60 9.74
N LEU A 86 13.34 -13.37 10.82
CA LEU A 86 14.27 -13.54 11.93
C LEU A 86 15.31 -14.64 11.68
N SER A 87 14.98 -15.67 10.89
CA SER A 87 15.92 -16.73 10.53
C SER A 87 17.07 -16.15 9.71
N ARG A 88 18.25 -16.06 10.34
CA ARG A 88 19.52 -15.69 9.73
C ARG A 88 20.05 -16.87 8.91
N GLU A 89 19.41 -17.14 7.77
CA GLU A 89 20.06 -17.88 6.68
C GLU A 89 20.63 -16.89 5.68
#